data_AF-A0A1M4LBX6-F1
#
_entry.id   AF-A0A1M4LBX6-F1
#
_cell.length_a   1.000
_cell.length_b   1.000
_cell.length_c   1.000
_cell.angle_alpha   90.00
_cell.angle_beta   90.00
_cell.angle_gamma   90.00
#
_symmetry.space_group_name_H-M   'P 1'
#
loop_
_entity.id
_entity.type
_entity.pdbx_description
1 polymer ?
#
loop_
_entity_poly.entity_id
_entity_poly.type
_entity_poly.pdbx_seq_one_letter_code
_entity_poly.pdbx_strand_id
1 'polypeptide(L)'
;MPVVSLTSEFTKALQEYRDHIRAQYDHDVVCNHKLTSTNSILRTFSALSVFPTPNLYLKGFQVRAKKHLKTVAEAMKRESREGGIPHIDDYIAFATSMLTQAAEVRDIDLVVGDTGDFTRVLREELEAVTFGTADNPASVILGVLERRINFIRAAAWTKVEQGQRDLELGHTLLAQAVDLGDDFDRIVNRDGMKRPERDALLRRYFPIHGDKKQGLANLLKAIKTRYNGIYPAAGHQDTERRFLTARALEFGGVPKIQAYLMPSQEAVAATLTLYLLNSGSNISVGRTLYFDCIEPTEEPLHCKVTGYKARAAGKPIFAVLEDRSKAVLAMRWLQSSFRNFPHLDSETKNQLFICKGSGGIFMMNEYTYRDEFKRLILSIPELAHLSMTPNMLRPSILLRAALESDGRTNLSLAIGQHGVKVHEGYVNKYPLRYLRDSEIRHFQHSLETVVIQAIEEAHMLLGVDPDDMSRRVETVMKTGLGTLCANRNGRPGNDGSPCTSIDCWNDCPQLIVIAKKEDVAILQVWQHSLRLVEGEWIQNQPERWEAVWLPWLCFIDAVEVKLRQAFTSVWKAATVISAKMISSPTFEPMRLF
;
A
#
# COMPACT_ATOMS: atom_id res chain seq x y z
N MET A 1 53.79 -29.14 26.96
CA MET A 1 52.79 -28.15 26.51
C MET A 1 52.63 -28.29 25.01
N PRO A 2 51.41 -28.46 24.47
CA PRO A 2 51.24 -28.56 23.02
C PRO A 2 51.59 -27.21 22.38
N VAL A 3 52.50 -27.23 21.40
CA VAL A 3 52.87 -26.06 20.60
C VAL A 3 51.64 -25.68 19.78
N VAL A 4 50.98 -24.58 20.15
CA VAL A 4 49.88 -24.05 19.35
C VAL A 4 50.46 -23.57 18.02
N SER A 5 49.89 -24.02 16.90
CA SER A 5 50.34 -23.59 15.58
C SER A 5 50.17 -22.08 15.44
N LEU A 6 51.24 -21.38 15.04
CA LEU A 6 51.27 -19.94 14.75
C LEU A 6 50.10 -19.51 13.83
N THR A 7 49.71 -20.37 12.90
CA THR A 7 48.57 -20.16 12.01
C THR A 7 47.24 -20.08 12.75
N SER A 8 47.06 -20.88 13.80
CA SER A 8 45.86 -20.90 14.63
C SER A 8 45.75 -19.62 15.46
N GLU A 9 46.85 -19.20 16.09
CA GLU A 9 46.89 -17.95 16.86
C GLU A 9 46.66 -16.73 15.96
N PHE A 10 47.28 -16.72 14.78
CA PHE A 10 47.07 -15.65 13.81
C PHE A 10 45.61 -15.60 13.33
N THR A 11 45.00 -16.75 13.06
CA THR A 11 43.57 -16.82 12.68
C THR A 11 42.67 -16.30 13.81
N LYS A 12 43.00 -16.58 15.08
CA LYS A 12 42.27 -16.07 16.24
C LYS A 12 42.39 -14.55 16.37
N ALA A 13 43.60 -14.01 16.24
CA ALA A 13 43.85 -12.56 16.25
C ALA A 13 43.08 -11.84 15.12
N LEU A 14 42.93 -12.47 13.96
CA LEU A 14 42.10 -11.93 12.88
C LEU A 14 40.61 -11.86 13.27
N GLN A 15 40.07 -12.87 13.95
CA GLN A 15 38.68 -12.80 14.42
C GLN A 15 38.49 -11.73 15.51
N GLU A 16 39.45 -11.57 16.41
CA GLU A 16 39.43 -10.48 17.41
C GLU A 16 39.49 -9.10 16.74
N TYR A 17 40.30 -8.94 15.69
CA TYR A 17 40.32 -7.73 14.87
C TYR A 17 38.98 -7.46 14.18
N ARG A 18 38.32 -8.49 13.65
CA ARG A 18 36.97 -8.37 13.07
C ARG A 18 35.97 -7.83 14.10
N ASP A 19 36.03 -8.32 15.32
CA ASP A 19 35.14 -7.91 16.41
C ASP A 19 35.48 -6.50 16.89
N HIS A 20 36.77 -6.12 16.90
CA HIS A 20 37.20 -4.74 17.15
C HIS A 20 36.66 -3.75 16.12
N ILE A 21 36.75 -4.09 14.83
CA ILE A 21 36.15 -3.27 13.75
C ILE A 21 34.65 -3.13 13.94
N ARG A 22 33.96 -4.17 14.41
CA ARG A 22 32.53 -4.08 14.74
C ARG A 22 32.23 -3.14 15.91
N ALA A 23 33.07 -3.14 16.94
CA ALA A 23 32.92 -2.26 18.09
C ALA A 23 33.21 -0.80 17.75
N GLN A 24 34.05 -0.53 16.74
CA GLN A 24 34.48 0.82 16.37
C GLN A 24 33.53 1.50 15.36
N TYR A 25 32.83 0.75 14.52
CA TYR A 25 31.98 1.32 13.45
C TYR A 25 30.56 0.75 13.47
N ASP A 26 29.57 1.65 13.49
CA ASP A 26 28.14 1.28 13.54
C ASP A 26 27.61 0.72 12.21
N HIS A 27 28.23 1.04 11.08
CA HIS A 27 27.74 0.66 9.75
C HIS A 27 28.45 -0.56 9.15
N ASP A 28 27.69 -1.64 8.91
CA ASP A 28 28.17 -2.90 8.30
C ASP A 28 28.92 -2.69 6.97
N VAL A 29 28.54 -1.69 6.17
CA VAL A 29 29.18 -1.37 4.89
C VAL A 29 30.61 -0.87 5.10
N VAL A 30 30.81 0.03 6.07
CA VAL A 30 32.12 0.59 6.42
C VAL A 30 33.00 -0.50 7.02
N CYS A 31 32.44 -1.34 7.91
CA CYS A 31 33.12 -2.51 8.44
C CYS A 31 33.59 -3.44 7.32
N ASN A 32 32.69 -3.80 6.39
CA ASN A 32 33.00 -4.73 5.31
C ASN A 32 34.05 -4.19 4.33
N HIS A 33 34.03 -2.90 4.04
CA HIS A 33 35.07 -2.27 3.22
C HIS A 33 36.44 -2.41 3.89
N LYS A 34 36.54 -2.10 5.18
CA LYS A 34 37.78 -2.26 5.96
C LYS A 34 38.24 -3.72 6.02
N LEU A 35 37.34 -4.67 6.32
CA LEU A 35 37.67 -6.10 6.33
C LEU A 35 38.15 -6.60 4.96
N THR A 36 37.59 -6.08 3.87
CA THR A 36 38.01 -6.41 2.50
C THR A 36 39.41 -5.88 2.21
N SER A 37 39.69 -4.62 2.54
CA SER A 37 41.03 -4.04 2.40
C SER A 37 42.06 -4.77 3.25
N THR A 38 41.71 -5.14 4.49
CA THR A 38 42.58 -5.95 5.35
C THR A 38 42.82 -7.33 4.76
N ASN A 39 41.82 -8.00 4.21
CA ASN A 39 42.00 -9.29 3.53
C ASN A 39 42.93 -9.17 2.31
N SER A 40 42.83 -8.10 1.54
CA SER A 40 43.74 -7.85 0.40
C SER A 40 45.18 -7.71 0.88
N ILE A 41 45.42 -6.94 1.94
CA ILE A 41 46.75 -6.80 2.57
C ILE A 41 47.24 -8.16 3.08
N LEU A 42 46.41 -8.90 3.82
CA LEU A 42 46.78 -10.20 4.36
C LEU A 42 47.19 -11.18 3.25
N ARG A 43 46.48 -11.19 2.12
CA ARG A 43 46.86 -12.04 0.97
C ARG A 43 48.22 -11.66 0.40
N THR A 44 48.49 -10.37 0.21
CA THR A 44 49.79 -9.89 -0.30
C THR A 44 50.93 -10.25 0.65
N PHE A 45 50.75 -9.99 1.95
CA PHE A 45 51.80 -10.24 2.94
C PHE A 45 51.98 -11.74 3.25
N SER A 46 50.93 -12.55 3.20
CA SER A 46 51.06 -14.01 3.28
C SER A 46 51.75 -14.60 2.05
N ALA A 47 51.49 -14.07 0.85
CA ALA A 47 52.17 -14.50 -0.37
C ALA A 47 53.67 -14.18 -0.34
N LEU A 48 54.06 -13.11 0.35
CA LEU A 48 55.46 -12.73 0.60
C LEU A 48 56.07 -13.44 1.82
N SER A 49 55.36 -14.42 2.42
CA SER A 49 55.77 -15.12 3.64
C SER A 49 56.05 -14.21 4.86
N VAL A 50 55.53 -12.98 4.84
CA VAL A 50 55.64 -12.03 5.97
C VAL A 50 54.62 -12.39 7.06
N PHE A 51 53.44 -12.88 6.67
CA PHE A 51 52.41 -13.38 7.59
C PHE A 51 52.09 -14.85 7.36
N PRO A 52 51.72 -15.61 8.41
CA PRO A 52 51.15 -16.94 8.25
C PRO A 52 49.91 -16.90 7.37
N THR A 53 49.70 -17.91 6.52
CA THR A 53 48.46 -18.00 5.74
C THR A 53 47.33 -18.41 6.67
N PRO A 54 46.30 -17.57 6.89
CA PRO A 54 45.23 -17.88 7.84
C PRO A 54 44.32 -19.00 7.32
N ASN A 55 43.82 -19.83 8.23
CA ASN A 55 42.84 -20.87 7.90
C ASN A 55 41.48 -20.27 7.49
N LEU A 56 41.20 -19.05 7.94
CA LEU A 56 39.97 -18.33 7.65
C LEU A 56 40.25 -16.82 7.54
N TYR A 57 39.99 -16.27 6.35
CA TYR A 57 39.98 -14.83 6.15
C TYR A 57 38.79 -14.16 6.83
N LEU A 58 38.88 -12.85 7.05
CA LEU A 58 37.85 -12.06 7.71
C LEU A 58 36.55 -12.12 6.90
N LYS A 59 35.49 -12.70 7.48
CA LYS A 59 34.16 -12.73 6.87
C LYS A 59 33.44 -11.41 7.08
N GLY A 60 32.92 -10.83 6.00
CA GLY A 60 32.06 -9.65 6.09
C GLY A 60 30.79 -9.90 6.91
N PHE A 61 30.27 -8.84 7.52
CA PHE A 61 28.93 -8.81 8.10
C PHE A 61 27.89 -8.89 6.99
N GLN A 62 26.76 -9.54 7.25
CA GLN A 62 25.65 -9.56 6.30
C GLN A 62 25.06 -8.17 6.18
N VAL A 63 25.51 -7.41 5.18
CA VAL A 63 24.80 -6.21 4.73
C VAL A 63 23.53 -6.69 4.07
N ARG A 64 22.44 -6.80 4.82
CA ARG A 64 21.12 -6.73 4.21
C ARG A 64 21.01 -5.32 3.66
N ALA A 65 21.35 -5.13 2.38
CA ALA A 65 20.86 -3.97 1.65
C ALA A 65 19.37 -3.94 1.96
N LYS A 66 18.90 -2.85 2.61
CA LYS A 66 17.48 -2.65 2.88
C LYS A 66 16.83 -2.48 1.52
N LYS A 67 16.56 -3.58 0.81
CA LYS A 67 15.78 -3.56 -0.41
C LYS A 67 14.45 -2.95 -0.02
N HIS A 68 14.14 -1.78 -0.57
CA HIS A 68 12.84 -1.18 -0.41
C HIS A 68 11.77 -2.22 -0.78
N LEU A 69 10.74 -2.31 0.05
CA LEU A 69 9.68 -3.27 -0.19
C LEU A 69 8.96 -2.85 -1.48
N LYS A 70 9.02 -3.70 -2.51
CA LYS A 70 8.40 -3.46 -3.81
C LYS A 70 6.88 -3.33 -3.65
N THR A 71 6.27 -2.47 -4.45
CA THR A 71 4.82 -2.35 -4.64
C THR A 71 4.39 -3.26 -5.81
N VAL A 72 3.09 -3.39 -6.01
CA VAL A 72 2.53 -4.11 -7.16
C VAL A 72 2.79 -3.37 -8.47
N ALA A 73 3.04 -2.06 -8.44
CA ALA A 73 3.48 -1.30 -9.61
C ALA A 73 4.93 -1.63 -10.00
N GLU A 74 5.79 -1.98 -9.03
CA GLU A 74 7.19 -2.37 -9.25
C GLU A 74 7.37 -3.88 -9.55
N ALA A 75 6.28 -4.63 -9.71
CA ALA A 75 6.34 -6.05 -10.03
C ALA A 75 6.85 -6.25 -11.47
N MET A 76 7.83 -7.13 -11.64
CA MET A 76 8.53 -7.34 -12.92
C MET A 76 8.15 -8.66 -13.58
N LYS A 77 8.30 -8.76 -14.91
CA LYS A 77 8.16 -10.03 -15.62
C LYS A 77 9.08 -11.10 -15.01
N ARG A 78 8.61 -12.34 -14.96
CA ARG A 78 9.49 -13.47 -14.61
C ARG A 78 10.53 -13.61 -15.72
N GLU A 79 11.78 -13.23 -15.45
CA GLU A 79 12.88 -13.49 -16.38
C GLU A 79 12.96 -15.01 -16.64
N SER A 80 12.69 -15.42 -17.88
CA SER A 80 13.18 -16.69 -18.39
C SER A 80 14.70 -16.66 -18.30
N ARG A 81 15.29 -17.64 -17.61
CA ARG A 81 16.75 -17.83 -17.55
C ARG A 81 17.27 -18.21 -18.93
N GLU A 82 17.35 -17.26 -19.86
CA GLU A 82 18.14 -17.39 -21.08
C GLU A 82 19.06 -16.18 -21.17
N GLY A 83 20.37 -16.48 -21.18
CA GLY A 83 21.45 -15.51 -21.10
C GLY A 83 21.62 -14.70 -22.36
N GLY A 84 20.76 -13.69 -22.54
CA GLY A 84 21.02 -12.57 -23.42
C GLY A 84 21.60 -11.41 -22.61
N ILE A 85 22.77 -10.92 -23.01
CA ILE A 85 23.33 -9.66 -22.50
C ILE A 85 22.25 -8.59 -22.66
N PRO A 86 21.80 -7.92 -21.58
CA PRO A 86 20.74 -6.95 -21.69
C PRO A 86 21.26 -5.76 -22.49
N HIS A 87 20.58 -5.44 -23.60
CA HIS A 87 20.81 -4.23 -24.39
C HIS A 87 20.41 -3.02 -23.52
N ILE A 88 21.39 -2.53 -22.77
CA ILE A 88 21.26 -1.55 -21.69
C ILE A 88 21.19 -0.10 -22.21
N ASP A 89 21.60 0.19 -23.45
CA ASP A 89 21.96 1.58 -23.80
C ASP A 89 20.88 2.44 -24.48
N ASP A 90 19.99 1.90 -25.32
CA ASP A 90 19.03 2.76 -26.05
C ASP A 90 17.82 3.21 -25.20
N TYR A 91 17.53 2.46 -24.13
CA TYR A 91 16.38 2.68 -23.26
C TYR A 91 16.71 3.64 -22.11
N ILE A 92 17.92 3.51 -21.53
CA ILE A 92 18.46 4.49 -20.58
C ILE A 92 18.61 5.81 -21.31
N ALA A 93 19.14 5.85 -22.54
CA ALA A 93 19.28 7.09 -23.30
C ALA A 93 17.98 7.89 -23.50
N PHE A 94 16.80 7.26 -23.58
CA PHE A 94 15.52 7.98 -23.78
C PHE A 94 14.81 8.40 -22.48
N ALA A 95 14.75 7.52 -21.46
CA ALA A 95 14.18 7.90 -20.16
C ALA A 95 15.12 8.86 -19.42
N THR A 96 16.43 8.63 -19.55
CA THR A 96 17.46 9.61 -19.21
C THR A 96 17.33 10.81 -20.14
N SER A 97 17.15 10.77 -21.47
CA SER A 97 16.99 12.05 -22.22
C SER A 97 15.75 12.87 -21.87
N MET A 98 14.62 12.27 -21.48
CA MET A 98 13.44 13.02 -21.01
C MET A 98 13.63 13.55 -19.58
N LEU A 99 14.26 12.77 -18.69
CA LEU A 99 14.59 13.20 -17.32
C LEU A 99 15.80 14.13 -17.26
N THR A 100 16.74 13.99 -18.19
CA THR A 100 17.97 14.76 -18.40
C THR A 100 17.69 16.00 -19.22
N GLN A 101 16.74 16.02 -20.16
CA GLN A 101 16.23 17.31 -20.67
C GLN A 101 15.46 18.06 -19.59
N ALA A 102 14.67 17.37 -18.75
CA ALA A 102 14.01 18.01 -17.60
C ALA A 102 14.98 18.36 -16.44
N ALA A 103 16.16 17.71 -16.37
CA ALA A 103 17.20 17.94 -15.37
C ALA A 103 18.34 18.85 -15.82
N GLU A 104 18.67 18.93 -17.11
CA GLU A 104 19.65 19.85 -17.72
C GLU A 104 19.01 21.24 -17.87
N VAL A 105 17.69 21.31 -18.08
CA VAL A 105 16.94 22.57 -18.01
C VAL A 105 16.78 23.05 -16.55
N ARG A 106 17.03 22.20 -15.53
CA ARG A 106 16.66 22.47 -14.12
C ARG A 106 17.66 21.99 -13.04
N ASP A 107 18.91 21.75 -13.44
CA ASP A 107 20.09 21.30 -12.68
C ASP A 107 19.84 20.27 -11.53
N ILE A 108 19.59 19.00 -11.88
CA ILE A 108 19.24 17.93 -10.91
C ILE A 108 20.21 16.75 -10.99
N ASP A 109 20.79 16.36 -9.86
CA ASP A 109 21.65 15.19 -9.73
C ASP A 109 20.84 13.92 -9.38
N LEU A 110 20.85 12.90 -10.24
CA LEU A 110 20.09 11.65 -10.07
C LEU A 110 21.01 10.48 -9.73
N VAL A 111 20.79 9.83 -8.58
CA VAL A 111 21.55 8.64 -8.14
C VAL A 111 21.08 7.37 -8.90
N VAL A 112 22.00 6.75 -9.64
CA VAL A 112 21.84 5.69 -10.65
C VAL A 112 21.27 4.34 -10.14
N GLY A 113 21.10 4.16 -8.83
CA GLY A 113 20.73 2.85 -8.25
C GLY A 113 19.22 2.51 -8.26
N ASP A 114 18.34 3.52 -8.26
CA ASP A 114 16.88 3.34 -8.04
C ASP A 114 16.04 3.40 -9.35
N THR A 115 16.66 3.69 -10.49
CA THR A 115 15.99 4.03 -11.76
C THR A 115 15.63 2.83 -12.64
N GLY A 116 16.31 1.70 -12.54
CA GLY A 116 16.18 0.62 -13.53
C GLY A 116 14.85 -0.16 -13.47
N ASP A 117 14.41 -0.51 -12.26
CA ASP A 117 13.29 -1.46 -12.10
C ASP A 117 11.91 -0.81 -12.35
N PHE A 118 11.76 0.43 -11.89
CA PHE A 118 10.51 1.18 -11.89
C PHE A 118 10.19 1.74 -13.28
N THR A 119 11.18 2.36 -13.91
CA THR A 119 11.07 2.99 -15.23
C THR A 119 10.76 1.95 -16.31
N ARG A 120 11.31 0.72 -16.18
CA ARG A 120 11.06 -0.40 -17.08
C ARG A 120 9.58 -0.80 -17.15
N VAL A 121 8.94 -0.96 -15.99
CA VAL A 121 7.50 -1.29 -15.91
C VAL A 121 6.63 -0.14 -16.41
N LEU A 122 7.06 1.10 -16.15
CA LEU A 122 6.36 2.30 -16.61
C LEU A 122 6.30 2.36 -18.14
N ARG A 123 7.37 2.03 -18.89
CA ARG A 123 7.32 2.03 -20.36
C ARG A 123 6.40 0.96 -20.93
N GLU A 124 6.47 -0.27 -20.44
CA GLU A 124 5.59 -1.35 -20.93
C GLU A 124 4.10 -1.01 -20.74
N GLU A 125 3.78 -0.22 -19.71
CA GLU A 125 2.42 0.24 -19.41
C GLU A 125 2.05 1.53 -20.18
N LEU A 126 3.00 2.46 -20.38
CA LEU A 126 2.84 3.67 -21.19
C LEU A 126 2.68 3.36 -22.70
N GLU A 127 3.27 2.27 -23.20
CA GLU A 127 3.07 1.81 -24.58
C GLU A 127 1.67 1.20 -24.81
N ALA A 128 0.99 0.78 -23.74
CA ALA A 128 -0.33 0.15 -23.80
C ALA A 128 -1.51 1.14 -23.63
N VAL A 129 -1.25 2.41 -23.26
CA VAL A 129 -2.28 3.40 -22.93
C VAL A 129 -1.88 4.79 -23.43
N THR A 130 -2.79 5.49 -24.10
CA THR A 130 -2.62 6.91 -24.48
C THR A 130 -2.83 7.80 -23.26
N PHE A 131 -1.75 8.31 -22.65
CA PHE A 131 -1.79 9.33 -21.62
C PHE A 131 -1.69 10.73 -22.23
N GLY A 132 -2.33 11.71 -21.58
CA GLY A 132 -2.28 13.11 -22.02
C GLY A 132 -0.93 13.75 -21.65
N THR A 133 -0.49 14.72 -22.44
CA THR A 133 0.74 15.52 -22.21
C THR A 133 0.76 16.32 -20.88
N ALA A 134 -0.31 16.26 -20.07
CA ALA A 134 -0.47 16.96 -18.80
C ALA A 134 -0.35 16.07 -17.55
N ASP A 135 -0.22 14.75 -17.70
CA ASP A 135 -0.15 13.85 -16.54
C ASP A 135 1.25 13.80 -15.95
N ASN A 136 1.39 14.13 -14.66
CA ASN A 136 2.68 14.01 -13.98
C ASN A 136 3.01 12.53 -13.66
N PRO A 137 4.29 12.16 -13.49
CA PRO A 137 4.69 10.76 -13.25
C PRO A 137 4.04 10.11 -12.02
N ALA A 138 3.68 10.89 -10.99
CA ALA A 138 3.02 10.38 -9.79
C ALA A 138 1.57 9.96 -10.08
N SER A 139 0.84 10.72 -10.89
CA SER A 139 -0.53 10.40 -11.35
C SER A 139 -0.57 9.13 -12.20
N VAL A 140 0.40 8.94 -13.10
CA VAL A 140 0.51 7.71 -13.90
C VAL A 140 0.68 6.48 -13.01
N ILE A 141 1.54 6.59 -11.99
CA ILE A 141 1.83 5.48 -11.08
C ILE A 141 0.68 5.18 -10.15
N LEU A 142 -0.04 6.22 -9.71
CA LEU A 142 -1.30 6.04 -8.99
C LEU A 142 -2.29 5.24 -9.83
N GLY A 143 -2.45 5.58 -11.12
CA GLY A 143 -3.31 4.83 -12.04
C GLY A 143 -2.91 3.36 -12.20
N VAL A 144 -1.61 3.06 -12.32
CA VAL A 144 -1.10 1.67 -12.37
C VAL A 144 -1.40 0.91 -11.07
N LEU A 145 -1.17 1.54 -9.91
CA LEU A 145 -1.45 0.95 -8.61
C LEU A 145 -2.94 0.62 -8.48
N GLU A 146 -3.82 1.58 -8.77
CA GLU A 146 -5.26 1.40 -8.72
C GLU A 146 -5.72 0.27 -9.62
N ARG A 147 -5.29 0.26 -10.88
CA ARG A 147 -5.66 -0.78 -11.85
C ARG A 147 -5.27 -2.17 -11.38
N ARG A 148 -4.00 -2.36 -10.97
CA ARG A 148 -3.49 -3.66 -10.50
C ARG A 148 -4.18 -4.10 -9.21
N ILE A 149 -4.37 -3.18 -8.25
CA ILE A 149 -5.11 -3.47 -7.01
C ILE A 149 -6.55 -3.88 -7.31
N ASN A 150 -7.21 -3.21 -8.25
CA ASN A 150 -8.59 -3.52 -8.65
C ASN A 150 -8.71 -4.91 -9.30
N PHE A 151 -7.76 -5.29 -10.17
CA PHE A 151 -7.71 -6.64 -10.72
C PHE A 151 -7.57 -7.71 -9.63
N ILE A 152 -6.65 -7.51 -8.68
CA ILE A 152 -6.47 -8.46 -7.57
C ILE A 152 -7.74 -8.53 -6.71
N ARG A 153 -8.38 -7.39 -6.42
CA ARG A 153 -9.63 -7.33 -5.65
C ARG A 153 -10.76 -8.08 -6.36
N ALA A 154 -10.94 -7.88 -7.66
CA ALA A 154 -11.99 -8.53 -8.44
C ALA A 154 -11.79 -10.05 -8.51
N ALA A 155 -10.56 -10.50 -8.77
CA ALA A 155 -10.23 -11.92 -8.80
C ALA A 155 -10.40 -12.58 -7.43
N ALA A 156 -9.97 -11.93 -6.35
CA ALA A 156 -10.15 -12.43 -5.00
C ALA A 156 -11.64 -12.58 -4.65
N TRP A 157 -12.45 -11.57 -4.99
CA TRP A 157 -13.91 -11.64 -4.79
C TRP A 157 -14.55 -12.79 -5.56
N THR A 158 -14.14 -12.99 -6.83
CA THR A 158 -14.64 -14.12 -7.65
C THR A 158 -14.36 -15.47 -7.00
N LYS A 159 -13.19 -15.63 -6.36
CA LYS A 159 -12.84 -16.85 -5.61
C LYS A 159 -13.68 -17.03 -4.35
N VAL A 160 -14.03 -15.95 -3.65
CA VAL A 160 -14.96 -15.98 -2.52
C VAL A 160 -16.36 -16.41 -2.98
N GLU A 161 -16.89 -15.80 -4.04
CA GLU A 161 -18.21 -16.15 -4.60
C GLU A 161 -18.26 -17.60 -5.10
N GLN A 162 -17.17 -18.11 -5.67
CA GLN A 162 -17.09 -19.52 -6.04
C GLN A 162 -17.10 -20.43 -4.81
N GLY A 163 -16.38 -20.06 -3.75
CA GLY A 163 -16.38 -20.79 -2.48
C GLY A 163 -17.75 -20.80 -1.80
N GLN A 164 -18.47 -19.67 -1.84
CA GLN A 164 -19.85 -19.55 -1.35
C GLN A 164 -20.78 -20.51 -2.11
N ARG A 165 -20.77 -20.45 -3.44
CA ARG A 165 -21.60 -21.32 -4.30
C ARG A 165 -21.29 -22.79 -4.10
N ASP A 166 -20.02 -23.16 -3.96
CA ASP A 166 -19.63 -24.53 -3.68
C ASP A 166 -20.20 -24.98 -2.32
N LEU A 167 -19.98 -24.21 -1.26
CA LEU A 167 -20.46 -24.58 0.07
C LEU A 167 -22.00 -24.70 0.14
N GLU A 168 -22.72 -23.76 -0.49
CA GLU A 168 -24.19 -23.80 -0.59
C GLU A 168 -24.70 -25.03 -1.36
N LEU A 169 -24.06 -25.36 -2.47
CA LEU A 169 -24.36 -26.58 -3.21
C LEU A 169 -24.08 -27.83 -2.35
N GLY A 170 -22.98 -27.83 -1.61
CA GLY A 170 -22.65 -28.90 -0.69
C GLY A 170 -23.67 -29.10 0.43
N HIS A 171 -24.18 -28.01 1.01
CA HIS A 171 -25.29 -28.06 1.97
C HIS A 171 -26.58 -28.61 1.35
N THR A 172 -26.90 -28.21 0.12
CA THR A 172 -28.06 -28.72 -0.62
C THR A 172 -27.95 -30.22 -0.88
N LEU A 173 -26.76 -30.69 -1.31
CA LEU A 173 -26.48 -32.11 -1.54
C LEU A 173 -26.55 -32.91 -0.25
N LEU A 174 -25.99 -32.40 0.85
CA LEU A 174 -26.05 -33.07 2.15
C LEU A 174 -27.48 -33.24 2.68
N ALA A 175 -28.39 -32.31 2.35
CA ALA A 175 -29.80 -32.41 2.73
C ALA A 175 -30.54 -33.51 1.95
N GLN A 176 -30.07 -33.86 0.75
CA GLN A 176 -30.65 -34.89 -0.12
C GLN A 176 -29.90 -36.24 -0.03
N ALA A 177 -28.82 -36.28 0.73
CA ALA A 177 -27.96 -37.46 0.82
C ALA A 177 -28.62 -38.58 1.62
N VAL A 178 -28.43 -39.81 1.15
CA VAL A 178 -28.81 -41.04 1.84
C VAL A 178 -27.62 -41.47 2.70
N ASP A 179 -27.87 -41.80 3.96
CA ASP A 179 -26.84 -42.40 4.83
C ASP A 179 -26.60 -43.85 4.41
N LEU A 180 -25.33 -44.21 4.25
CA LEU A 180 -24.94 -45.56 3.85
C LEU A 180 -24.93 -46.53 5.04
N GLY A 181 -24.83 -46.04 6.28
CA GLY A 181 -24.75 -46.89 7.47
C GLY A 181 -23.72 -48.02 7.32
N ASP A 182 -24.10 -49.23 7.72
CA ASP A 182 -23.25 -50.43 7.66
C ASP A 182 -22.93 -50.88 6.22
N ASP A 183 -23.72 -50.47 5.22
CA ASP A 183 -23.43 -50.81 3.82
C ASP A 183 -22.13 -50.15 3.34
N PHE A 184 -21.70 -49.05 3.96
CA PHE A 184 -20.41 -48.42 3.64
C PHE A 184 -19.25 -49.38 3.91
N ASP A 185 -19.21 -49.97 5.11
CA ASP A 185 -18.13 -50.89 5.51
C ASP A 185 -18.15 -52.18 4.66
N ARG A 186 -19.35 -52.67 4.32
CA ARG A 186 -19.52 -53.81 3.39
C ARG A 186 -18.97 -53.52 1.99
N ILE A 187 -19.19 -52.31 1.46
CA ILE A 187 -18.67 -51.87 0.14
C ILE A 187 -17.15 -51.75 0.14
N VAL A 188 -16.58 -51.25 1.24
CA VAL A 188 -15.16 -50.91 1.39
C VAL A 188 -14.29 -52.13 1.71
N ASN A 189 -14.66 -52.91 2.74
CA ASN A 189 -13.84 -54.01 3.28
C ASN A 189 -14.00 -55.32 2.50
N ARG A 190 -15.07 -55.45 1.70
CA ARG A 190 -15.35 -56.62 0.84
C ARG A 190 -15.51 -57.95 1.60
N ASP A 191 -15.80 -57.91 2.91
CA ASP A 191 -15.87 -59.09 3.77
C ASP A 191 -16.88 -60.12 3.25
N GLY A 192 -16.38 -61.21 2.66
CA GLY A 192 -17.19 -62.33 2.15
C GLY A 192 -18.14 -62.01 0.99
N MET A 193 -18.15 -60.77 0.47
CA MET A 193 -19.13 -60.31 -0.51
C MET A 193 -18.74 -60.72 -1.95
N LYS A 194 -19.67 -61.36 -2.67
CA LYS A 194 -19.47 -61.68 -4.09
C LYS A 194 -19.50 -60.40 -4.94
N ARG A 195 -18.70 -60.37 -6.01
CA ARG A 195 -18.59 -59.20 -6.92
C ARG A 195 -19.94 -58.63 -7.40
N PRO A 196 -20.94 -59.43 -7.81
CA PRO A 196 -22.24 -58.90 -8.26
C PRO A 196 -23.02 -58.17 -7.16
N GLU A 197 -22.93 -58.64 -5.91
CA GLU A 197 -23.60 -58.04 -4.75
C GLU A 197 -22.98 -56.66 -4.43
N ARG A 198 -21.64 -56.59 -4.47
CA ARG A 198 -20.91 -55.32 -4.30
C ARG A 198 -21.25 -54.32 -5.40
N ASP A 199 -21.32 -54.77 -6.65
CA ASP A 199 -21.65 -53.91 -7.78
C ASP A 199 -23.09 -53.40 -7.69
N ALA A 200 -24.03 -54.20 -7.18
CA ALA A 200 -25.41 -53.77 -6.92
C ALA A 200 -25.48 -52.69 -5.84
N LEU A 201 -24.79 -52.86 -4.71
CA LEU A 201 -24.71 -51.84 -3.65
C LEU A 201 -24.03 -50.56 -4.12
N LEU A 202 -22.93 -50.68 -4.87
CA LEU A 202 -22.25 -49.54 -5.47
C LEU A 202 -23.18 -48.77 -6.41
N ARG A 203 -23.93 -49.45 -7.28
CA ARG A 203 -24.87 -48.78 -8.19
C ARG A 203 -26.07 -48.15 -7.47
N ARG A 204 -26.48 -48.70 -6.32
CA ARG A 204 -27.55 -48.13 -5.48
C ARG A 204 -27.14 -46.79 -4.88
N TYR A 205 -25.95 -46.71 -4.28
CA TYR A 205 -25.50 -45.50 -3.59
C TYR A 205 -24.68 -44.54 -4.47
N PHE A 206 -24.04 -45.05 -5.52
CA PHE A 206 -23.22 -44.31 -6.48
C PHE A 206 -23.64 -44.67 -7.93
N PRO A 207 -24.81 -44.22 -8.37
CA PRO A 207 -25.32 -44.54 -9.70
C PRO A 207 -24.42 -43.99 -10.82
N ILE A 208 -24.05 -44.85 -11.77
CA ILE A 208 -23.18 -44.52 -12.91
C ILE A 208 -23.96 -43.88 -14.07
N HIS A 209 -25.21 -44.31 -14.25
CA HIS A 209 -26.16 -43.80 -15.25
C HIS A 209 -27.31 -43.08 -14.53
N GLY A 210 -27.70 -41.90 -15.01
CA GLY A 210 -28.73 -41.07 -14.36
C GLY A 210 -28.16 -40.10 -13.33
N ASP A 211 -28.62 -40.18 -12.08
CA ASP A 211 -28.43 -39.16 -11.05
C ASP A 211 -27.04 -39.19 -10.37
N LYS A 212 -26.01 -38.77 -11.09
CA LYS A 212 -24.66 -38.59 -10.54
C LYS A 212 -24.61 -37.63 -9.34
N LYS A 213 -25.60 -36.72 -9.19
CA LYS A 213 -25.64 -35.80 -8.04
C LYS A 213 -25.96 -36.55 -6.76
N GLN A 214 -26.83 -37.56 -6.80
CA GLN A 214 -27.10 -38.42 -5.64
C GLN A 214 -25.83 -39.16 -5.18
N GLY A 215 -25.01 -39.65 -6.10
CA GLY A 215 -23.73 -40.30 -5.76
C GLY A 215 -22.76 -39.34 -5.05
N LEU A 216 -22.67 -38.10 -5.51
CA LEU A 216 -21.89 -37.06 -4.86
C LEU A 216 -22.46 -36.70 -3.47
N ALA A 217 -23.79 -36.53 -3.36
CA ALA A 217 -24.45 -36.26 -2.08
C ALA A 217 -24.14 -37.34 -1.03
N ASN A 218 -24.27 -38.60 -1.43
CA ASN A 218 -23.97 -39.76 -0.59
C ASN A 218 -22.48 -39.81 -0.19
N LEU A 219 -21.56 -39.46 -1.09
CA LEU A 219 -20.13 -39.34 -0.76
C LEU A 219 -19.88 -38.26 0.30
N LEU A 220 -20.48 -37.08 0.13
CA LEU A 220 -20.36 -35.97 1.08
C LEU A 220 -20.90 -36.35 2.46
N LYS A 221 -22.03 -37.07 2.49
CA LYS A 221 -22.62 -37.58 3.73
C LYS A 221 -21.72 -38.59 4.43
N ALA A 222 -21.15 -39.54 3.69
CA ALA A 222 -20.21 -40.51 4.25
C ALA A 222 -18.99 -39.80 4.88
N ILE A 223 -18.43 -38.79 4.21
CA ILE A 223 -17.32 -37.99 4.75
C ILE A 223 -17.76 -37.18 5.97
N LYS A 224 -18.95 -36.56 5.93
CA LYS A 224 -19.49 -35.78 7.04
C LYS A 224 -19.70 -36.63 8.29
N THR A 225 -20.28 -37.82 8.15
CA THR A 225 -20.59 -38.71 9.27
C THR A 225 -19.34 -39.36 9.85
N ARG A 226 -18.42 -39.88 9.01
CA ARG A 226 -17.25 -40.65 9.48
C ARG A 226 -16.03 -39.80 9.82
N TYR A 227 -15.90 -38.64 9.17
CA TYR A 227 -14.72 -37.77 9.29
C TYR A 227 -15.06 -36.32 9.62
N ASN A 228 -16.27 -36.07 10.13
CA ASN A 228 -16.70 -34.74 10.59
C ASN A 228 -16.58 -33.64 9.51
N GLY A 229 -16.73 -34.01 8.23
CA GLY A 229 -16.64 -33.09 7.10
C GLY A 229 -15.21 -32.78 6.64
N ILE A 230 -14.21 -33.39 7.27
CA ILE A 230 -12.81 -33.28 6.85
C ILE A 230 -12.47 -34.50 6.00
N TYR A 231 -12.17 -34.31 4.73
CA TYR A 231 -11.77 -35.44 3.89
C TYR A 231 -10.45 -36.05 4.41
N PRO A 232 -10.35 -37.37 4.60
CA PRO A 232 -9.23 -38.01 5.30
C PRO A 232 -7.87 -37.79 4.61
N ALA A 233 -6.82 -37.62 5.42
CA ALA A 233 -5.44 -37.48 4.97
C ALA A 233 -4.77 -38.83 4.62
N ALA A 234 -3.56 -38.76 4.06
CA ALA A 234 -2.75 -39.93 3.75
C ALA A 234 -2.23 -40.60 5.05
N GLY A 235 -2.91 -41.65 5.51
CA GLY A 235 -2.50 -42.41 6.70
C GLY A 235 -3.58 -43.34 7.29
N HIS A 236 -4.86 -43.13 6.96
CA HIS A 236 -5.95 -44.04 7.36
C HIS A 236 -5.98 -45.32 6.49
N GLN A 237 -6.62 -46.37 7.03
CA GLN A 237 -6.75 -47.72 6.45
C GLN A 237 -6.81 -47.69 4.91
N ASP A 238 -5.90 -48.43 4.28
CA ASP A 238 -5.56 -48.30 2.86
C ASP A 238 -6.77 -48.55 1.94
N THR A 239 -7.74 -49.38 2.37
CA THR A 239 -8.95 -49.73 1.61
C THR A 239 -9.97 -48.59 1.53
N GLU A 240 -10.35 -48.00 2.68
CA GLU A 240 -11.34 -46.91 2.74
C GLU A 240 -10.86 -45.67 2.01
N ARG A 241 -9.58 -45.30 2.21
CA ARG A 241 -8.99 -44.17 1.52
C ARG A 241 -8.93 -44.38 0.01
N ARG A 242 -8.56 -45.57 -0.47
CA ARG A 242 -8.57 -45.88 -1.91
C ARG A 242 -9.97 -45.76 -2.48
N PHE A 243 -10.98 -46.23 -1.75
CA PHE A 243 -12.38 -46.09 -2.14
C PHE A 243 -12.79 -44.62 -2.27
N LEU A 244 -12.58 -43.83 -1.21
CA LEU A 244 -12.93 -42.40 -1.21
C LEU A 244 -12.16 -41.63 -2.29
N THR A 245 -10.89 -41.95 -2.52
CA THR A 245 -10.06 -41.29 -3.54
C THR A 245 -10.56 -41.61 -4.95
N ALA A 246 -10.91 -42.87 -5.22
CA ALA A 246 -11.50 -43.26 -6.49
C ALA A 246 -12.82 -42.54 -6.75
N ARG A 247 -13.70 -42.44 -5.74
CA ARG A 247 -14.96 -41.70 -5.84
C ARG A 247 -14.73 -40.19 -5.99
N ALA A 248 -13.79 -39.61 -5.25
CA ALA A 248 -13.46 -38.19 -5.38
C ALA A 248 -12.99 -37.85 -6.79
N LEU A 249 -12.15 -38.70 -7.43
CA LEU A 249 -11.70 -38.50 -8.81
C LEU A 249 -12.85 -38.45 -9.81
N GLU A 250 -13.92 -39.23 -9.60
CA GLU A 250 -15.12 -39.21 -10.46
C GLU A 250 -15.91 -37.90 -10.35
N PHE A 251 -15.79 -37.18 -9.23
CA PHE A 251 -16.56 -35.98 -8.91
C PHE A 251 -15.72 -34.69 -8.85
N GLY A 252 -14.58 -34.64 -9.56
CA GLY A 252 -13.75 -33.44 -9.69
C GLY A 252 -12.61 -33.32 -8.68
N GLY A 253 -12.29 -34.40 -7.97
CA GLY A 253 -11.13 -34.53 -7.10
C GLY A 253 -11.34 -34.06 -5.66
N VAL A 254 -10.37 -34.39 -4.80
CA VAL A 254 -10.40 -34.10 -3.36
C VAL A 254 -10.60 -32.61 -3.04
N PRO A 255 -9.94 -31.65 -3.72
CA PRO A 255 -10.15 -30.22 -3.43
C PRO A 255 -11.60 -29.78 -3.64
N LYS A 256 -12.26 -30.29 -4.68
CA LYS A 256 -13.65 -29.96 -4.98
C LYS A 256 -14.61 -30.57 -3.97
N ILE A 257 -14.41 -31.84 -3.62
CA ILE A 257 -15.18 -32.50 -2.56
C ILE A 257 -15.05 -31.77 -1.23
N GLN A 258 -13.85 -31.33 -0.86
CA GLN A 258 -13.64 -30.58 0.38
C GLN A 258 -14.34 -29.22 0.35
N ALA A 259 -14.36 -28.54 -0.79
CA ALA A 259 -15.02 -27.23 -0.95
C ALA A 259 -16.54 -27.29 -0.76
N TYR A 260 -17.17 -28.45 -0.98
CA TYR A 260 -18.58 -28.69 -0.66
C TYR A 260 -18.85 -28.86 0.85
N LEU A 261 -17.82 -29.16 1.65
CA LEU A 261 -17.97 -29.43 3.09
C LEU A 261 -17.54 -28.26 3.97
N MET A 262 -16.61 -27.44 3.49
CA MET A 262 -16.09 -26.27 4.20
C MET A 262 -15.53 -25.25 3.21
N PRO A 263 -15.36 -23.96 3.61
CA PRO A 263 -14.66 -22.98 2.80
C PRO A 263 -13.31 -23.49 2.31
N SER A 264 -13.07 -23.38 0.99
CA SER A 264 -11.84 -23.86 0.36
C SER A 264 -10.64 -23.01 0.76
N GLN A 265 -9.44 -23.59 0.69
CA GLN A 265 -8.19 -22.87 0.96
C GLN A 265 -8.03 -21.64 0.05
N GLU A 266 -8.47 -21.73 -1.21
CA GLU A 266 -8.50 -20.61 -2.16
C GLU A 266 -9.42 -19.48 -1.69
N ALA A 267 -10.65 -19.81 -1.24
CA ALA A 267 -11.61 -18.81 -0.78
C ALA A 267 -11.16 -18.12 0.51
N VAL A 268 -10.56 -18.88 1.44
CA VAL A 268 -10.00 -18.34 2.68
C VAL A 268 -8.82 -17.39 2.38
N ALA A 269 -7.90 -17.80 1.49
CA ALA A 269 -6.78 -16.96 1.09
C ALA A 269 -7.25 -15.69 0.35
N ALA A 270 -8.24 -15.82 -0.52
CA ALA A 270 -8.84 -14.68 -1.22
C ALA A 270 -9.51 -13.69 -0.24
N THR A 271 -10.19 -14.19 0.79
CA THR A 271 -10.76 -13.35 1.86
C THR A 271 -9.67 -12.59 2.60
N LEU A 272 -8.56 -13.24 2.94
CA LEU A 272 -7.38 -12.59 3.54
C LEU A 272 -6.79 -11.53 2.60
N THR A 273 -6.70 -11.80 1.29
CA THR A 273 -6.24 -10.81 0.32
C THR A 273 -7.14 -9.58 0.28
N LEU A 274 -8.48 -9.76 0.27
CA LEU A 274 -9.44 -8.64 0.33
C LEU A 274 -9.24 -7.80 1.60
N TYR A 275 -9.09 -8.44 2.76
CA TYR A 275 -8.80 -7.75 4.01
C TYR A 275 -7.50 -6.94 3.95
N LEU A 276 -6.41 -7.52 3.42
CA LEU A 276 -5.11 -6.84 3.33
C LEU A 276 -5.13 -5.66 2.36
N LEU A 277 -5.89 -5.77 1.25
CA LEU A 277 -6.08 -4.67 0.30
C LEU A 277 -6.88 -3.51 0.89
N ASN A 278 -7.88 -3.81 1.73
CA ASN A 278 -8.73 -2.79 2.34
C ASN A 278 -8.10 -2.14 3.59
N SER A 279 -7.40 -2.93 4.41
CA SER A 279 -6.82 -2.44 5.67
C SER A 279 -5.39 -1.91 5.55
N GLY A 280 -4.66 -2.28 4.48
CA GLY A 280 -3.21 -2.03 4.39
C GLY A 280 -2.40 -2.76 5.47
N SER A 281 -3.00 -3.69 6.23
CA SER A 281 -2.36 -4.40 7.34
C SER A 281 -1.13 -5.20 6.91
N ASN A 282 -0.25 -5.49 7.86
CA ASN A 282 0.81 -6.46 7.61
C ASN A 282 0.19 -7.86 7.48
N ILE A 283 0.72 -8.67 6.55
CA ILE A 283 0.30 -10.05 6.33
C ILE A 283 0.31 -10.85 7.63
N SER A 284 1.34 -10.71 8.46
CA SER A 284 1.43 -11.42 9.74
C SER A 284 0.25 -11.13 10.66
N VAL A 285 -0.25 -9.89 10.65
CA VAL A 285 -1.38 -9.44 11.48
C VAL A 285 -2.69 -9.93 10.89
N GLY A 286 -2.86 -9.79 9.56
CA GLY A 286 -4.07 -10.25 8.89
C GLY A 286 -4.29 -11.76 9.02
N ARG A 287 -3.22 -12.55 8.94
CA ARG A 287 -3.30 -14.02 9.07
C ARG A 287 -3.71 -14.49 10.46
N THR A 288 -3.41 -13.71 11.50
CA THR A 288 -3.64 -14.05 12.90
C THR A 288 -4.85 -13.29 13.46
N LEU A 289 -5.78 -12.84 12.59
CA LEU A 289 -7.03 -12.27 13.06
C LEU A 289 -7.86 -13.35 13.76
N TYR A 290 -8.37 -13.00 14.93
CA TYR A 290 -9.27 -13.87 15.68
C TYR A 290 -10.63 -13.97 15.02
N PHE A 291 -11.36 -15.04 15.35
CA PHE A 291 -12.68 -15.34 14.84
C PHE A 291 -13.67 -14.20 15.10
N ASP A 292 -13.57 -13.52 16.24
CA ASP A 292 -14.42 -12.41 16.68
C ASP A 292 -13.84 -11.02 16.38
N CYS A 293 -12.86 -10.91 15.47
CA CYS A 293 -12.14 -9.66 15.19
C CYS A 293 -12.97 -8.48 14.66
N ILE A 294 -14.25 -8.68 14.31
CA ILE A 294 -15.12 -7.62 13.76
C ILE A 294 -15.96 -7.02 14.89
N GLU A 295 -15.65 -5.79 15.26
CA GLU A 295 -16.29 -5.00 16.30
C GLU A 295 -17.19 -3.90 15.70
N PRO A 296 -18.29 -3.53 16.37
CA PRO A 296 -19.06 -2.34 15.99
C PRO A 296 -18.25 -1.06 16.24
N THR A 297 -18.61 0.02 15.53
CA THR A 297 -18.03 1.35 15.76
C THR A 297 -19.12 2.38 15.96
N GLU A 298 -18.72 3.56 16.46
CA GLU A 298 -19.61 4.73 16.53
C GLU A 298 -19.91 5.33 15.15
N GLU A 299 -19.05 5.08 14.16
CA GLU A 299 -19.24 5.56 12.79
C GLU A 299 -20.30 4.73 12.08
N PRO A 300 -21.40 5.36 11.59
CA PRO A 300 -22.46 4.64 10.89
C PRO A 300 -21.92 3.90 9.66
N LEU A 301 -22.46 2.70 9.40
CA LEU A 301 -22.12 1.85 8.26
C LEU A 301 -20.67 1.36 8.23
N HIS A 302 -19.93 1.50 9.34
CA HIS A 302 -18.56 1.04 9.48
C HIS A 302 -18.40 0.06 10.63
N CYS A 303 -17.44 -0.85 10.47
CA CYS A 303 -16.99 -1.79 11.49
C CYS A 303 -15.49 -1.62 11.73
N LYS A 304 -15.04 -2.00 12.91
CA LYS A 304 -13.63 -2.00 13.29
C LYS A 304 -13.15 -3.44 13.31
N VAL A 305 -12.11 -3.73 12.54
CA VAL A 305 -11.45 -5.03 12.55
C VAL A 305 -10.19 -4.94 13.40
N THR A 306 -10.15 -5.64 14.53
CA THR A 306 -9.01 -5.61 15.49
C THR A 306 -8.15 -6.87 15.37
N GLY A 307 -6.84 -6.69 15.25
CA GLY A 307 -5.83 -7.74 15.30
C GLY A 307 -4.72 -7.45 16.31
N TYR A 308 -4.00 -8.49 16.73
CA TYR A 308 -2.93 -8.37 17.72
C TYR A 308 -1.57 -8.64 17.10
N LYS A 309 -0.57 -7.86 17.50
CA LYS A 309 0.82 -8.02 17.03
C LYS A 309 1.72 -8.41 18.20
N ALA A 310 2.09 -9.69 18.28
CA ALA A 310 2.94 -10.23 19.35
C ALA A 310 4.25 -9.44 19.55
N ARG A 311 4.93 -9.09 18.45
CA ARG A 311 6.19 -8.30 18.46
C ARG A 311 6.03 -6.82 18.85
N ALA A 312 4.81 -6.32 19.01
CA ALA A 312 4.53 -4.93 19.41
C ALA A 312 4.00 -4.87 20.85
N ALA A 313 4.42 -5.81 21.70
CA ALA A 313 3.94 -5.96 23.08
C ALA A 313 2.40 -6.06 23.18
N GLY A 314 1.76 -6.66 22.18
CA GLY A 314 0.30 -6.85 22.17
C GLY A 314 -0.53 -5.61 21.81
N LYS A 315 0.08 -4.50 21.38
CA LYS A 315 -0.70 -3.33 20.92
C LYS A 315 -1.70 -3.75 19.81
N PRO A 316 -2.99 -3.42 19.96
CA PRO A 316 -3.99 -3.72 18.96
C PRO A 316 -3.70 -2.90 17.70
N ILE A 317 -3.78 -3.56 16.55
CA ILE A 317 -3.82 -2.92 15.23
C ILE A 317 -5.25 -3.06 14.76
N PHE A 318 -5.88 -1.95 14.42
CA PHE A 318 -7.26 -1.97 13.97
C PHE A 318 -7.41 -1.33 12.60
N ALA A 319 -8.43 -1.73 11.83
CA ALA A 319 -8.81 -1.07 10.60
C ALA A 319 -10.30 -0.76 10.65
N VAL A 320 -10.68 0.48 10.37
CA VAL A 320 -12.09 0.86 10.20
C VAL A 320 -12.44 0.63 8.74
N LEU A 321 -13.44 -0.20 8.49
CA LEU A 321 -13.86 -0.64 7.16
C LEU A 321 -15.38 -0.48 7.03
N GLU A 322 -15.84 -0.11 5.85
CA GLU A 322 -17.28 -0.14 5.52
C GLU A 322 -17.86 -1.54 5.74
N ASP A 323 -19.01 -1.62 6.40
CA ASP A 323 -19.72 -2.85 6.75
C ASP A 323 -20.06 -3.71 5.52
N ARG A 324 -20.33 -3.04 4.40
CA ARG A 324 -20.71 -3.67 3.12
C ARG A 324 -19.52 -3.87 2.18
N SER A 325 -18.30 -3.58 2.62
CA SER A 325 -17.12 -3.87 1.82
C SER A 325 -16.99 -5.38 1.57
N LYS A 326 -16.50 -5.74 0.39
CA LYS A 326 -16.26 -7.15 0.00
C LYS A 326 -15.39 -7.90 1.01
N ALA A 327 -14.44 -7.22 1.63
CA ALA A 327 -13.61 -7.79 2.70
C ALA A 327 -14.44 -8.20 3.91
N VAL A 328 -15.26 -7.28 4.46
CA VAL A 328 -16.09 -7.54 5.65
C VAL A 328 -17.15 -8.60 5.37
N LEU A 329 -17.81 -8.54 4.20
CA LEU A 329 -18.79 -9.55 3.80
C LEU A 329 -18.17 -10.94 3.70
N ALA A 330 -16.99 -11.07 3.09
CA ALA A 330 -16.27 -12.34 3.00
C ALA A 330 -15.83 -12.86 4.38
N MET A 331 -15.35 -11.97 5.27
CA MET A 331 -14.97 -12.35 6.63
C MET A 331 -16.18 -12.84 7.45
N ARG A 332 -17.32 -12.14 7.38
CA ARG A 332 -18.58 -12.57 8.02
C ARG A 332 -19.07 -13.90 7.48
N TRP A 333 -18.93 -14.14 6.18
CA TRP A 333 -19.23 -15.44 5.58
C TRP A 333 -18.33 -16.55 6.17
N LEU A 334 -17.02 -16.33 6.29
CA LEU A 334 -16.13 -17.28 6.97
C LEU A 334 -16.52 -17.52 8.43
N GLN A 335 -16.83 -16.46 9.19
CA GLN A 335 -17.31 -16.59 10.58
C GLN A 335 -18.55 -17.48 10.64
N SER A 336 -19.54 -17.24 9.77
CA SER A 336 -20.76 -18.04 9.74
C SER A 336 -20.51 -19.50 9.36
N SER A 337 -19.57 -19.74 8.43
CA SER A 337 -19.24 -21.08 7.92
C SER A 337 -18.48 -21.92 8.96
N PHE A 338 -17.64 -21.30 9.79
CA PHE A 338 -16.80 -22.01 10.77
C PHE A 338 -17.38 -22.05 12.19
N ARG A 339 -18.42 -21.24 12.51
CA ARG A 339 -18.98 -21.11 13.88
C ARG A 339 -19.27 -22.45 14.57
N ASN A 340 -19.82 -23.40 13.83
CA ASN A 340 -20.25 -24.70 14.36
C ASN A 340 -19.39 -25.86 13.82
N PHE A 341 -18.17 -25.58 13.35
CA PHE A 341 -17.31 -26.64 12.82
C PHE A 341 -16.84 -27.55 13.97
N PRO A 342 -17.12 -28.87 13.92
CA PRO A 342 -16.87 -29.75 15.05
C PRO A 342 -15.38 -30.08 15.20
N HIS A 343 -14.96 -30.40 16.43
CA HIS A 343 -13.62 -30.93 16.77
C HIS A 343 -12.41 -30.06 16.39
N LEU A 344 -12.56 -28.74 16.35
CA LEU A 344 -11.41 -27.82 16.34
C LEU A 344 -10.81 -27.73 17.74
N ASP A 345 -9.49 -27.74 17.85
CA ASP A 345 -8.80 -27.39 19.08
C ASP A 345 -9.06 -25.92 19.45
N SER A 346 -8.88 -25.59 20.74
CA SER A 346 -9.22 -24.27 21.27
C SER A 346 -8.42 -23.13 20.60
N GLU A 347 -7.18 -23.38 20.17
CA GLU A 347 -6.34 -22.37 19.54
C GLU A 347 -6.81 -22.11 18.09
N THR A 348 -7.03 -23.16 17.30
CA THR A 348 -7.52 -23.06 15.93
C THR A 348 -8.92 -22.46 15.86
N LYS A 349 -9.80 -22.81 16.81
CA LYS A 349 -11.17 -22.27 16.88
C LYS A 349 -11.20 -20.75 17.04
N ASN A 350 -10.18 -20.18 17.67
CA ASN A 350 -10.08 -18.74 17.85
C ASN A 350 -9.60 -18.01 16.60
N GLN A 351 -9.13 -18.70 15.55
CA GLN A 351 -8.60 -18.06 14.34
C GLN A 351 -9.66 -17.90 13.25
N LEU A 352 -9.67 -16.77 12.54
CA LEU A 352 -10.59 -16.55 11.43
C LEU A 352 -10.18 -17.31 10.15
N PHE A 353 -8.88 -17.30 9.84
CA PHE A 353 -8.35 -17.85 8.59
C PHE A 353 -7.83 -19.27 8.76
N ILE A 354 -8.75 -20.23 8.92
CA ILE A 354 -8.42 -21.65 9.03
C ILE A 354 -8.58 -22.36 7.68
N CYS A 355 -7.72 -23.33 7.41
CA CYS A 355 -7.77 -24.14 6.19
C CYS A 355 -7.39 -25.59 6.48
N LYS A 356 -7.84 -26.49 5.60
CA LYS A 356 -7.45 -27.90 5.65
C LYS A 356 -6.15 -28.13 4.88
N GLY A 357 -5.20 -28.85 5.46
CA GLY A 357 -4.14 -29.50 4.70
C GLY A 357 -3.88 -30.93 5.16
N SER A 358 -2.64 -31.41 5.00
CA SER A 358 -2.32 -32.83 5.15
C SER A 358 -2.45 -33.36 6.58
N GLY A 359 -2.24 -32.53 7.59
CA GLY A 359 -2.32 -32.91 9.01
C GLY A 359 -3.67 -32.63 9.68
N GLY A 360 -4.67 -32.16 8.94
CA GLY A 360 -5.95 -31.70 9.48
C GLY A 360 -6.23 -30.22 9.19
N ILE A 361 -7.02 -29.58 10.04
CA ILE A 361 -7.32 -28.14 9.97
C ILE A 361 -6.27 -27.36 10.75
N PHE A 362 -5.77 -26.27 10.18
CA PHE A 362 -4.81 -25.39 10.83
C PHE A 362 -5.04 -23.93 10.42
N MET A 363 -4.50 -23.00 11.22
CA MET A 363 -4.43 -21.58 10.85
C MET A 363 -3.56 -21.41 9.60
N MET A 364 -4.09 -20.77 8.56
CA MET A 364 -3.38 -20.53 7.30
C MET A 364 -1.98 -20.02 7.57
N ASN A 365 -0.94 -20.77 7.18
CA ASN A 365 0.47 -20.42 7.39
C ASN A 365 1.05 -19.58 6.23
N GLU A 366 2.21 -18.93 6.43
CA GLU A 366 2.70 -17.92 5.47
C GLU A 366 2.95 -18.52 4.09
N TYR A 367 3.51 -19.73 4.07
CA TYR A 367 3.79 -20.48 2.85
C TYR A 367 2.50 -20.81 2.09
N THR A 368 1.50 -21.31 2.80
CA THR A 368 0.17 -21.63 2.26
C THR A 368 -0.47 -20.40 1.63
N TYR A 369 -0.50 -19.28 2.36
CA TYR A 369 -1.05 -18.03 1.83
C TYR A 369 -0.28 -17.53 0.61
N ARG A 370 1.05 -17.59 0.65
CA ARG A 370 1.91 -17.18 -0.46
C ARG A 370 1.65 -17.98 -1.72
N ASP A 371 1.46 -19.29 -1.60
CA ASP A 371 1.20 -20.16 -2.75
C ASP A 371 -0.20 -19.94 -3.32
N GLU A 372 -1.22 -19.77 -2.47
CA GLU A 372 -2.56 -19.40 -2.94
C GLU A 372 -2.58 -18.02 -3.61
N PHE A 373 -1.90 -17.03 -3.02
CA PHE A 373 -1.80 -15.70 -3.62
C PHE A 373 -1.14 -15.77 -5.01
N LYS A 374 -0.07 -16.56 -5.17
CA LYS A 374 0.54 -16.76 -6.50
C LYS A 374 -0.44 -17.39 -7.48
N ARG A 375 -1.23 -18.38 -7.08
CA ARG A 375 -2.26 -18.98 -7.96
C ARG A 375 -3.35 -17.97 -8.31
N LEU A 376 -3.75 -17.12 -7.37
CA LEU A 376 -4.66 -16.01 -7.63
C LEU A 376 -4.08 -15.06 -8.68
N ILE A 377 -2.83 -14.62 -8.55
CA ILE A 377 -2.18 -13.75 -9.54
C ILE A 377 -2.07 -14.44 -10.91
N LEU A 378 -1.73 -15.73 -10.96
CA LEU A 378 -1.68 -16.50 -12.21
C LEU A 378 -3.04 -16.63 -12.90
N SER A 379 -4.14 -16.50 -12.15
CA SER A 379 -5.50 -16.50 -12.72
C SER A 379 -5.92 -15.17 -13.35
N ILE A 380 -5.11 -14.12 -13.19
CA ILE A 380 -5.37 -12.78 -13.74
C ILE A 380 -4.47 -12.61 -14.97
N PRO A 381 -5.01 -12.63 -16.21
CA PRO A 381 -4.20 -12.58 -17.43
C PRO A 381 -3.20 -11.40 -17.46
N GLU A 382 -3.64 -10.23 -17.00
CA GLU A 382 -2.88 -8.98 -16.97
C GLU A 382 -1.73 -9.02 -15.97
N LEU A 383 -1.77 -9.90 -14.95
CA LEU A 383 -0.76 -9.97 -13.89
C LEU A 383 0.00 -11.29 -13.86
N ALA A 384 -0.45 -12.32 -14.61
CA ALA A 384 0.09 -13.68 -14.54
C ALA A 384 1.59 -13.77 -14.89
N HIS A 385 2.06 -12.89 -15.76
CA HIS A 385 3.45 -12.82 -16.18
C HIS A 385 4.36 -12.09 -15.17
N LEU A 386 3.78 -11.44 -14.16
CA LEU A 386 4.49 -10.63 -13.18
C LEU A 386 4.87 -11.43 -11.92
N SER A 387 6.04 -11.13 -11.37
CA SER A 387 6.60 -11.72 -10.16
C SER A 387 6.03 -11.08 -8.89
N MET A 388 4.70 -11.10 -8.74
CA MET A 388 4.04 -10.53 -7.57
C MET A 388 4.16 -11.43 -6.33
N THR A 389 4.29 -10.78 -5.17
CA THR A 389 4.29 -11.45 -3.86
C THR A 389 3.35 -10.74 -2.89
N PRO A 390 2.80 -11.43 -1.88
CA PRO A 390 1.89 -10.80 -0.93
C PRO A 390 2.51 -9.58 -0.21
N ASN A 391 3.83 -9.62 0.05
CA ASN A 391 4.56 -8.54 0.74
C ASN A 391 4.49 -7.20 -0.01
N MET A 392 4.09 -7.20 -1.27
CA MET A 392 3.90 -6.00 -2.08
C MET A 392 2.57 -5.28 -1.80
N LEU A 393 1.56 -5.96 -1.22
CA LEU A 393 0.23 -5.38 -0.99
C LEU A 393 0.29 -4.16 -0.07
N ARG A 394 0.89 -4.31 1.11
CA ARG A 394 0.99 -3.22 2.09
C ARG A 394 1.74 -1.99 1.55
N PRO A 395 2.97 -2.09 1.01
CA PRO A 395 3.63 -0.96 0.36
C PRO A 395 2.76 -0.28 -0.69
N SER A 396 1.97 -1.05 -1.45
CA SER A 396 1.08 -0.52 -2.49
C SER A 396 -0.07 0.30 -1.91
N ILE A 397 -0.76 -0.21 -0.89
CA ILE A 397 -1.86 0.51 -0.23
C ILE A 397 -1.35 1.79 0.44
N LEU A 398 -0.20 1.72 1.12
CA LEU A 398 0.39 2.88 1.79
C LEU A 398 0.89 3.94 0.81
N LEU A 399 1.51 3.53 -0.31
CA LEU A 399 1.93 4.46 -1.36
C LEU A 399 0.72 5.09 -2.04
N ARG A 400 -0.30 4.29 -2.38
CA ARG A 400 -1.54 4.78 -2.99
C ARG A 400 -2.18 5.88 -2.13
N ALA A 401 -2.37 5.63 -0.83
CA ALA A 401 -2.94 6.61 0.09
C ALA A 401 -2.12 7.92 0.20
N ALA A 402 -0.79 7.84 0.06
CA ALA A 402 0.07 9.03 0.05
C ALA A 402 -0.06 9.81 -1.27
N LEU A 403 -0.17 9.11 -2.40
CA LEU A 403 -0.34 9.73 -3.72
C LEU A 403 -1.74 10.32 -3.92
N GLU A 404 -2.80 9.68 -3.40
CA GLU A 404 -4.17 10.20 -3.35
C GLU A 404 -4.28 11.50 -2.52
N SER A 405 -3.31 11.76 -1.64
CA SER A 405 -3.25 12.94 -0.77
C SER A 405 -2.18 13.95 -1.23
N ASP A 406 -1.85 13.98 -2.52
CA ASP A 406 -0.82 14.87 -3.11
C ASP A 406 0.54 14.81 -2.40
N GLY A 407 0.94 13.63 -1.91
CA GLY A 407 2.20 13.42 -1.21
C GLY A 407 2.17 13.65 0.30
N ARG A 408 1.02 14.06 0.86
CA ARG A 408 0.83 14.13 2.32
C ARG A 408 0.78 12.72 2.91
N THR A 409 1.60 12.47 3.93
CA THR A 409 1.78 11.13 4.49
C THR A 409 0.86 10.78 5.66
N ASN A 410 0.06 11.71 6.16
CA ASN A 410 -0.75 11.54 7.38
C ASN A 410 -1.75 10.37 7.26
N LEU A 411 -2.50 10.31 6.16
CA LEU A 411 -3.45 9.23 5.88
C LEU A 411 -2.74 7.87 5.80
N SER A 412 -1.65 7.82 5.04
CA SER A 412 -0.82 6.62 4.91
C SER A 412 -0.21 6.18 6.25
N LEU A 413 0.18 7.11 7.11
CA LEU A 413 0.71 6.83 8.45
C LEU A 413 -0.38 6.27 9.37
N ALA A 414 -1.59 6.83 9.30
CA ALA A 414 -2.77 6.37 10.04
C ALA A 414 -3.16 4.93 9.65
N ILE A 415 -3.16 4.61 8.35
CA ILE A 415 -3.37 3.23 7.85
C ILE A 415 -2.22 2.30 8.29
N GLY A 416 -0.99 2.82 8.31
CA GLY A 416 0.21 2.06 8.64
C GLY A 416 0.29 1.65 10.13
N GLN A 417 -0.16 2.49 11.06
CA GLN A 417 -0.07 2.25 12.51
C GLN A 417 1.34 1.80 12.97
N HIS A 418 2.37 2.45 12.42
CA HIS A 418 3.77 2.26 12.82
C HIS A 418 4.51 3.60 12.83
N GLY A 419 5.65 3.65 13.53
CA GLY A 419 6.45 4.87 13.62
C GLY A 419 6.97 5.38 12.26
N VAL A 420 7.31 6.66 12.22
CA VAL A 420 7.72 7.42 11.02
C VAL A 420 8.84 6.72 10.24
N LYS A 421 9.90 6.24 10.92
CA LYS A 421 11.01 5.52 10.27
C LYS A 421 10.60 4.26 9.51
N VAL A 422 9.57 3.55 9.99
CA VAL A 422 9.06 2.33 9.33
C VAL A 422 8.16 2.72 8.16
N HIS A 423 7.40 3.80 8.31
CA HIS A 423 6.53 4.37 7.27
C HIS A 423 7.33 4.83 6.05
N GLU A 424 8.42 5.56 6.26
CA GLU A 424 9.31 6.00 5.18
C GLU A 424 9.80 4.85 4.31
N GLY A 425 10.10 3.68 4.90
CA GLY A 425 10.51 2.49 4.15
C GLY A 425 9.46 1.98 3.14
N TYR A 426 8.19 2.30 3.35
CA TYR A 426 7.08 1.94 2.45
C TYR A 426 6.79 3.01 1.40
N VAL A 427 6.80 4.29 1.79
CA VAL A 427 6.31 5.38 0.93
C VAL A 427 7.40 6.21 0.27
N ASN A 428 8.63 6.22 0.80
CA ASN A 428 9.75 7.00 0.25
C ASN A 428 10.29 6.36 -1.03
N LYS A 429 9.49 6.48 -2.09
CA LYS A 429 9.68 5.94 -3.44
C LYS A 429 9.67 7.07 -4.45
N TYR A 430 10.12 6.79 -5.67
CA TYR A 430 10.30 7.80 -6.73
C TYR A 430 9.09 8.74 -6.93
N PRO A 431 7.83 8.27 -7.02
CA PRO A 431 6.68 9.17 -7.17
C PRO A 431 6.55 10.20 -6.06
N LEU A 432 6.77 9.78 -4.81
CA LEU A 432 6.66 10.66 -3.65
C LEU A 432 7.85 11.60 -3.56
N ARG A 433 9.06 11.13 -3.91
CA ARG A 433 10.26 11.98 -4.01
C ARG A 433 10.07 13.05 -5.08
N TYR A 434 9.55 12.69 -6.25
CA TYR A 434 9.23 13.64 -7.32
C TYR A 434 8.28 14.75 -6.86
N LEU A 435 7.18 14.40 -6.18
CA LEU A 435 6.24 15.40 -5.64
C LEU A 435 6.95 16.35 -4.66
N ARG A 436 7.74 15.80 -3.73
CA ARG A 436 8.49 16.60 -2.75
C ARG A 436 9.56 17.49 -3.40
N ASP A 437 10.30 16.97 -4.37
CA ASP A 437 11.33 17.74 -5.09
C ASP A 437 10.68 18.85 -5.93
N SER A 438 9.51 18.59 -6.51
CA SER A 438 8.71 19.59 -7.20
C SER A 438 8.23 20.70 -6.26
N GLU A 439 7.76 20.36 -5.05
CA GLU A 439 7.38 21.34 -4.02
C GLU A 439 8.58 22.15 -3.53
N ILE A 440 9.71 21.50 -3.23
CA ILE A 440 10.95 22.17 -2.80
C ILE A 440 11.41 23.14 -3.86
N ARG A 441 11.38 22.78 -5.15
CA ARG A 441 11.76 23.71 -6.22
C ARG A 441 10.75 24.81 -6.42
N HIS A 442 9.47 24.52 -6.34
CA HIS A 442 8.46 25.58 -6.40
C HIS A 442 8.69 26.59 -5.27
N PHE A 443 9.02 26.12 -4.07
CA PHE A 443 9.41 26.97 -2.95
C PHE A 443 10.71 27.74 -3.22
N GLN A 444 11.79 27.08 -3.67
CA GLN A 444 13.06 27.72 -3.98
C GLN A 444 12.92 28.78 -5.06
N HIS A 445 12.18 28.48 -6.13
CA HIS A 445 11.90 29.41 -7.22
C HIS A 445 11.05 30.60 -6.72
N SER A 446 10.07 30.36 -5.84
CA SER A 446 9.27 31.43 -5.24
C SER A 446 10.14 32.30 -4.32
N LEU A 447 10.98 31.68 -3.50
CA LEU A 447 11.91 32.37 -2.60
C LEU A 447 12.94 33.20 -3.37
N GLU A 448 13.53 32.62 -4.42
CA GLU A 448 14.43 33.31 -5.33
C GLU A 448 13.75 34.55 -5.90
N THR A 449 12.54 34.41 -6.43
CA THR A 449 11.73 35.53 -6.95
C THR A 449 11.53 36.63 -5.89
N VAL A 450 11.24 36.26 -4.63
CA VAL A 450 11.08 37.22 -3.51
C VAL A 450 12.38 37.95 -3.16
N VAL A 451 13.52 37.27 -3.28
CA VAL A 451 14.83 37.83 -2.95
C VAL A 451 15.29 38.77 -4.07
N ILE A 452 15.22 38.34 -5.31
CA ILE A 452 15.80 39.04 -6.47
C ILE A 452 14.97 40.23 -6.94
N GLN A 453 13.65 40.24 -6.70
CA GLN A 453 12.78 41.37 -7.11
C GLN A 453 13.19 42.72 -6.52
N ALA A 454 13.91 42.71 -5.39
CA ALA A 454 14.37 43.92 -4.71
C ALA A 454 15.71 44.42 -5.24
N ILE A 455 16.33 43.69 -6.17
CA ILE A 455 17.62 44.02 -6.78
C ILE A 455 17.32 44.62 -8.16
N GLU A 456 17.72 45.86 -8.36
CA GLU A 456 17.59 46.57 -9.63
C GLU A 456 18.36 45.78 -10.73
N GLU A 457 17.76 45.63 -11.91
CA GLU A 457 18.35 44.87 -13.04
C GLU A 457 18.62 43.37 -12.80
N ALA A 458 18.11 42.75 -11.73
CA ALA A 458 18.34 41.33 -11.43
C ALA A 458 17.95 40.37 -12.56
N HIS A 459 16.92 40.73 -13.34
CA HIS A 459 16.47 39.98 -14.50
C HIS A 459 17.56 39.89 -15.59
N MET A 460 18.38 40.94 -15.77
CA MET A 460 19.50 40.93 -16.72
C MET A 460 20.64 40.03 -16.24
N LEU A 461 20.95 40.03 -14.94
CA LEU A 461 21.96 39.16 -14.33
C LEU A 461 21.60 37.68 -14.40
N LEU A 462 20.30 37.36 -14.31
CA LEU A 462 19.78 35.98 -14.36
C LEU A 462 19.42 35.53 -15.77
N GLY A 463 19.56 36.39 -16.78
CA GLY A 463 19.15 36.10 -18.15
C GLY A 463 17.66 35.81 -18.30
N VAL A 464 16.82 36.35 -17.42
CA VAL A 464 15.37 36.16 -17.42
C VAL A 464 14.72 37.37 -18.07
N ASP A 465 13.78 37.12 -18.98
CA ASP A 465 12.99 38.16 -19.63
C ASP A 465 12.19 39.00 -18.61
N PRO A 466 12.14 40.35 -18.72
CA PRO A 466 11.42 41.22 -17.80
C PRO A 466 9.94 40.87 -17.62
N ASP A 467 9.26 40.42 -18.68
CA ASP A 467 7.84 40.05 -18.61
C ASP A 467 7.65 38.71 -17.88
N ASP A 468 8.58 37.78 -18.04
CA ASP A 468 8.59 36.52 -17.29
C ASP A 468 8.90 36.75 -15.81
N MET A 469 9.82 37.67 -15.50
CA MET A 469 10.12 38.10 -14.13
C MET A 469 8.91 38.78 -13.46
N SER A 470 8.21 39.65 -14.18
CA SER A 470 7.01 40.32 -13.69
C SER A 470 5.88 39.33 -13.40
N ARG A 471 5.67 38.33 -14.26
CA ARG A 471 4.69 37.23 -14.03
C ARG A 471 5.05 36.38 -12.81
N ARG A 472 6.34 36.11 -12.57
CA ARG A 472 6.83 35.39 -11.38
C ARG A 472 6.53 36.19 -10.12
N VAL A 473 6.87 37.49 -10.11
CA VAL A 473 6.60 38.39 -8.97
C VAL A 473 5.10 38.46 -8.69
N GLU A 474 4.25 38.60 -9.72
CA GLU A 474 2.79 38.62 -9.57
C GLU A 474 2.25 37.31 -8.94
N THR A 475 2.83 36.17 -9.30
CA THR A 475 2.44 34.86 -8.76
C THR A 475 2.82 34.71 -7.28
N VAL A 476 3.96 35.29 -6.87
CA VAL A 476 4.53 35.13 -5.52
C VAL A 476 4.09 36.24 -4.55
N MET A 477 3.72 37.42 -5.04
CA MET A 477 3.25 38.57 -4.24
C MET A 477 1.84 38.43 -3.66
N LYS A 478 1.15 37.31 -3.92
CA LYS A 478 -0.17 37.02 -3.36
C LYS A 478 -0.05 36.85 -1.85
N THR A 479 -0.75 37.68 -1.07
CA THR A 479 -0.72 37.67 0.41
C THR A 479 -1.47 36.49 1.05
N GLY A 480 -1.96 35.53 0.25
CA GLY A 480 -2.86 34.47 0.70
C GLY A 480 -4.30 34.93 1.01
N LEU A 481 -4.57 36.24 1.06
CA LEU A 481 -5.87 36.85 1.34
C LEU A 481 -6.55 37.44 0.10
N GLY A 482 -6.12 37.06 -1.11
CA GLY A 482 -6.63 37.61 -2.38
C GLY A 482 -6.25 39.09 -2.61
N THR A 483 -5.26 39.60 -1.88
CA THR A 483 -4.67 40.94 -2.07
C THR A 483 -3.18 40.83 -2.43
N LEU A 484 -2.62 41.92 -2.95
CA LEU A 484 -1.21 42.02 -3.36
C LEU A 484 -0.54 43.20 -2.67
N CYS A 485 0.76 43.08 -2.42
CA CYS A 485 1.59 44.18 -1.94
C CYS A 485 2.44 44.72 -3.10
N ALA A 486 2.26 45.98 -3.48
CA ALA A 486 2.98 46.62 -4.58
C ALA A 486 4.48 46.80 -4.27
N ASN A 487 4.81 47.11 -3.01
CA ASN A 487 6.18 47.23 -2.54
C ASN A 487 6.25 46.90 -1.04
N ARG A 488 6.94 45.80 -0.69
CA ARG A 488 7.12 45.35 0.70
C ARG A 488 7.86 46.35 1.59
N ASN A 489 8.65 47.25 1.01
CA ASN A 489 9.40 48.29 1.72
C ASN A 489 8.68 49.66 1.64
N GLY A 490 7.57 49.75 0.90
CA GLY A 490 6.89 51.00 0.58
C GLY A 490 5.84 51.44 1.60
N ARG A 491 5.78 50.79 2.77
CA ARG A 491 4.84 51.14 3.83
C ARG A 491 5.30 52.42 4.56
N PRO A 492 4.45 53.46 4.64
CA PRO A 492 4.77 54.67 5.40
C PRO A 492 5.07 54.33 6.86
N GLY A 493 6.18 54.86 7.39
CA GLY A 493 6.62 54.62 8.77
C GLY A 493 7.49 53.38 8.98
N ASN A 494 7.85 52.63 7.93
CA ASN A 494 8.67 51.42 8.03
C ASN A 494 10.09 51.56 7.44
N ASP A 495 10.66 52.78 7.39
CA ASP A 495 12.05 53.15 7.02
C ASP A 495 12.77 52.24 6.00
N GLY A 496 12.10 51.84 4.93
CA GLY A 496 12.66 50.96 3.90
C GLY A 496 12.88 49.51 4.31
N SER A 497 12.51 49.12 5.53
CA SER A 497 12.53 47.75 6.03
C SER A 497 11.31 46.94 5.54
N PRO A 498 11.42 45.60 5.43
CA PRO A 498 10.30 44.76 4.98
C PRO A 498 9.09 44.87 5.93
N CYS A 499 7.91 45.16 5.38
CA CYS A 499 6.66 45.19 6.11
C CYS A 499 6.32 43.79 6.64
N THR A 500 6.15 43.66 7.96
CA THR A 500 5.75 42.42 8.64
C THR A 500 4.29 42.43 9.09
N SER A 501 3.59 43.55 8.90
CA SER A 501 2.24 43.74 9.41
C SER A 501 1.16 43.30 8.42
N ILE A 502 0.05 42.79 8.96
CA ILE A 502 -1.10 42.26 8.19
C ILE A 502 -2.29 43.23 8.10
N ASP A 503 -2.16 44.42 8.68
CA ASP A 503 -3.16 45.50 8.70
C ASP A 503 -3.09 46.39 7.45
N CYS A 504 -2.78 45.83 6.28
CA CYS A 504 -2.65 46.60 5.04
C CYS A 504 -3.93 47.33 4.63
N TRP A 505 -5.09 46.93 5.16
CA TRP A 505 -6.38 47.62 5.00
C TRP A 505 -6.37 49.05 5.57
N ASN A 506 -5.44 49.37 6.47
CA ASN A 506 -5.32 50.66 7.13
C ASN A 506 -4.44 51.62 6.31
N ASP A 507 -5.01 52.19 5.25
CA ASP A 507 -4.40 53.22 4.39
C ASP A 507 -3.00 52.89 3.86
N CYS A 508 -2.67 51.60 3.69
CA CYS A 508 -1.42 51.22 3.07
C CYS A 508 -1.47 51.52 1.56
N PRO A 509 -0.64 52.44 1.03
CA PRO A 509 -0.64 52.79 -0.39
C PRO A 509 -0.14 51.64 -1.28
N GLN A 510 0.42 50.60 -0.67
CA GLN A 510 0.95 49.42 -1.35
C GLN A 510 -0.09 48.29 -1.48
N LEU A 511 -1.29 48.43 -0.88
CA LEU A 511 -2.34 47.42 -0.99
C LEU A 511 -3.00 47.48 -2.37
N ILE A 512 -2.88 46.40 -3.13
CA ILE A 512 -3.51 46.25 -4.44
C ILE A 512 -4.57 45.15 -4.39
N VAL A 513 -5.74 45.44 -4.96
CA VAL A 513 -6.76 44.45 -5.29
C VAL A 513 -6.83 44.34 -6.81
N ILE A 514 -6.46 43.19 -7.36
CA ILE A 514 -6.64 42.92 -8.79
C ILE A 514 -8.02 42.29 -8.99
N ALA A 515 -8.80 42.86 -9.92
CA ALA A 515 -10.13 42.35 -10.31
C ALA A 515 -10.02 41.11 -11.22
N LYS A 516 -9.31 40.07 -10.76
CA LYS A 516 -9.27 38.73 -11.37
C LYS A 516 -10.23 37.82 -10.62
N LYS A 517 -10.94 36.95 -11.35
CA LYS A 517 -12.02 36.12 -10.78
C LYS A 517 -11.51 35.15 -9.69
N GLU A 518 -10.29 34.66 -9.81
CA GLU A 518 -9.66 33.75 -8.84
C GLU A 518 -9.30 34.47 -7.53
N ASP A 519 -8.71 35.67 -7.62
CA ASP A 519 -8.29 36.44 -6.44
C ASP A 519 -9.50 37.01 -5.68
N VAL A 520 -10.53 37.44 -6.43
CA VAL A 520 -11.82 37.85 -5.86
C VAL A 520 -12.56 36.67 -5.22
N ALA A 521 -12.40 35.44 -5.75
CA ALA A 521 -13.00 34.26 -5.12
C ALA A 521 -12.38 33.96 -3.75
N ILE A 522 -11.07 34.14 -3.60
CA ILE A 522 -10.38 34.01 -2.30
C ILE A 522 -10.90 35.08 -1.31
N LEU A 523 -11.08 36.32 -1.75
CA LEU A 523 -11.67 37.39 -0.92
C LEU A 523 -13.10 37.04 -0.45
N GLN A 524 -13.92 36.45 -1.33
CA GLN A 524 -15.28 36.00 -0.98
C GLN A 524 -15.27 34.85 0.03
N VAL A 525 -14.35 33.88 -0.12
CA VAL A 525 -14.18 32.79 0.85
C VAL A 525 -13.75 33.33 2.21
N TRP A 526 -12.87 34.33 2.22
CA TRP A 526 -12.40 34.97 3.44
C TRP A 526 -13.50 35.78 4.14
N GLN A 527 -14.27 36.58 3.38
CA GLN A 527 -15.46 37.28 3.88
C GLN A 527 -16.48 36.31 4.51
N HIS A 528 -16.73 35.19 3.84
CA HIS A 528 -17.64 34.15 4.33
C HIS A 528 -17.13 33.55 5.64
N SER A 529 -15.83 33.24 5.71
CA SER A 529 -15.21 32.68 6.91
C SER A 529 -15.31 33.63 8.09
N LEU A 530 -15.02 34.92 7.90
CA LEU A 530 -15.12 35.94 8.96
C LEU A 530 -16.55 36.08 9.51
N ARG A 531 -17.56 36.10 8.64
CA ARG A 531 -18.97 36.18 9.07
C ARG A 531 -19.43 34.93 9.83
N LEU A 532 -18.90 33.75 9.50
CA LEU A 532 -19.25 32.52 10.24
C LEU A 532 -18.68 32.49 11.65
N VAL A 533 -17.50 33.08 11.87
CA VAL A 533 -16.81 33.04 13.17
C VAL A 533 -17.04 34.29 14.01
N GLU A 534 -17.67 35.33 13.46
CA GLU A 534 -17.91 36.64 14.11
C GLU A 534 -18.49 36.52 15.53
N GLY A 535 -19.58 35.76 15.70
CA GLY A 535 -20.22 35.62 17.01
C GLY A 535 -19.32 34.96 18.06
N GLU A 536 -18.57 33.92 17.67
CA GLU A 536 -17.64 33.21 18.55
C GLU A 536 -16.44 34.10 18.92
N TRP A 537 -15.93 34.87 17.97
CA TRP A 537 -14.75 35.71 18.15
C TRP A 537 -15.04 36.99 18.94
N ILE A 538 -16.20 37.62 18.73
CA ILE A 538 -16.65 38.74 19.57
C ILE A 538 -16.78 38.29 21.03
N GLN A 539 -17.25 37.06 21.27
CA GLN A 539 -17.39 36.52 22.62
C GLN A 539 -16.03 36.18 23.27
N ASN A 540 -15.13 35.53 22.52
CA ASN A 540 -13.91 34.93 23.07
C ASN A 540 -12.67 35.83 22.96
N GLN A 541 -12.58 36.70 21.95
CA GLN A 541 -11.44 37.58 21.67
C GLN A 541 -11.89 38.95 21.10
N PRO A 542 -12.73 39.72 21.82
CA PRO A 542 -13.33 40.96 21.30
C PRO A 542 -12.30 41.98 20.84
N GLU A 543 -11.23 42.20 21.62
CA GLU A 543 -10.19 43.17 21.30
C GLU A 543 -9.48 42.86 19.97
N ARG A 544 -9.23 41.57 19.70
CA ARG A 544 -8.56 41.14 18.47
C ARG A 544 -9.50 41.16 17.27
N TRP A 545 -10.77 40.82 17.50
CA TRP A 545 -11.81 40.97 16.49
C TRP A 545 -11.90 42.43 16.02
N GLU A 546 -12.01 43.37 16.95
CA GLU A 546 -12.10 44.80 16.64
C GLU A 546 -10.82 45.35 16.00
N ALA A 547 -9.64 44.95 16.48
CA ALA A 547 -8.38 45.50 16.01
C ALA A 547 -7.91 44.96 14.65
N VAL A 548 -8.22 43.69 14.33
CA VAL A 548 -7.66 43.00 13.15
C VAL A 548 -8.72 42.56 12.17
N TRP A 549 -9.77 41.87 12.62
CA TRP A 549 -10.66 41.12 11.72
C TRP A 549 -11.88 41.90 11.23
N LEU A 550 -12.50 42.69 12.10
CA LEU A 550 -13.59 43.57 11.74
C LEU A 550 -13.18 44.57 10.64
N PRO A 551 -12.00 45.23 10.71
CA PRO A 551 -11.57 46.11 9.64
C PRO A 551 -11.32 45.39 8.31
N TRP A 552 -10.79 44.15 8.35
CA TRP A 552 -10.68 43.31 7.15
C TRP A 552 -12.05 42.97 6.56
N LEU A 553 -13.05 42.66 7.39
CA LEU A 553 -14.43 42.42 6.93
C LEU A 553 -15.00 43.68 6.26
N CYS A 554 -14.87 44.84 6.89
CA CYS A 554 -15.29 46.13 6.34
C CYS A 554 -14.58 46.47 5.02
N PHE A 555 -13.28 46.19 4.92
CA PHE A 555 -12.51 46.37 3.69
C PHE A 555 -13.07 45.50 2.56
N ILE A 556 -13.32 44.21 2.82
CA ILE A 556 -13.85 43.29 1.81
C ILE A 556 -15.26 43.70 1.38
N ASP A 557 -16.09 44.18 2.31
CA ASP A 557 -17.42 44.73 2.01
C ASP A 557 -17.33 45.97 1.09
N ALA A 558 -16.35 46.85 1.31
CA ALA A 558 -16.10 47.99 0.43
C ALA A 558 -15.62 47.54 -0.97
N VAL A 559 -14.77 46.52 -1.04
CA VAL A 559 -14.33 45.90 -2.30
C VAL A 559 -15.51 45.26 -3.04
N GLU A 560 -16.41 44.57 -2.33
CA GLU A 560 -17.64 44.00 -2.88
C GLU A 560 -18.51 45.08 -3.53
N VAL A 561 -18.76 46.20 -2.85
CA VAL A 561 -19.56 47.31 -3.38
C VAL A 561 -18.94 47.84 -4.67
N LYS A 562 -17.62 48.10 -4.67
CA LYS A 562 -16.93 48.61 -5.86
C LYS A 562 -16.91 47.62 -7.02
N LEU A 563 -16.66 46.34 -6.76
CA LEU A 563 -16.64 45.31 -7.81
C LEU A 563 -18.04 45.04 -8.37
N ARG A 564 -19.10 45.09 -7.55
CA ARG A 564 -20.47 44.96 -8.04
C ARG A 564 -20.88 46.13 -8.94
N GLN A 565 -20.37 47.34 -8.69
CA GLN A 565 -20.64 48.54 -9.48
C GLN A 565 -19.85 48.59 -10.79
N ALA A 566 -18.53 48.34 -10.75
CA ALA A 566 -17.63 48.56 -11.89
C ALA A 566 -17.19 47.27 -12.62
N PHE A 567 -17.25 46.10 -11.97
CA PHE A 567 -16.70 44.83 -12.46
C PHE A 567 -17.65 43.65 -12.21
N THR A 568 -18.95 43.84 -12.48
CA THR A 568 -20.00 42.86 -12.13
C THR A 568 -19.77 41.47 -12.73
N SER A 569 -19.19 41.38 -13.94
CA SER A 569 -18.89 40.10 -14.60
C SER A 569 -17.83 39.29 -13.86
N VAL A 570 -16.78 39.96 -13.36
CA VAL A 570 -15.72 39.35 -12.54
C VAL A 570 -16.30 38.88 -11.21
N TRP A 571 -17.12 39.71 -10.56
CA TRP A 571 -17.77 39.35 -9.29
C TRP A 571 -18.61 38.08 -9.41
N LYS A 572 -19.45 37.99 -10.46
CA LYS A 572 -20.28 36.81 -10.72
C LYS A 572 -19.45 35.55 -10.99
N ALA A 573 -18.37 35.67 -11.77
CA ALA A 573 -17.47 34.55 -12.04
C ALA A 573 -16.75 34.07 -10.77
N ALA A 574 -16.30 35.00 -9.92
CA ALA A 574 -15.71 34.69 -8.63
C ALA A 574 -16.69 33.97 -7.70
N THR A 575 -17.97 34.36 -7.69
CA THR A 575 -19.02 33.71 -6.88
C THR A 575 -19.22 32.24 -7.23
N VAL A 576 -19.07 31.86 -8.50
CA VAL A 576 -19.14 30.45 -8.91
C VAL A 576 -17.97 29.66 -8.34
N ILE A 577 -16.77 30.24 -8.36
CA ILE A 577 -15.54 29.61 -7.86
C ILE A 577 -15.60 29.48 -6.32
N SER A 578 -15.95 30.55 -5.62
CA SER A 578 -16.03 30.58 -4.16
C SER A 578 -17.11 29.63 -3.63
N ALA A 579 -18.29 29.57 -4.27
CA ALA A 579 -19.34 28.62 -3.91
C ALA A 579 -18.86 27.17 -4.00
N LYS A 580 -18.09 26.83 -5.04
CA LYS A 580 -17.50 25.49 -5.19
C LYS A 580 -16.51 25.18 -4.06
N MET A 581 -15.65 26.13 -3.69
CA MET A 581 -14.69 25.97 -2.60
C MET A 581 -15.37 25.80 -1.24
N ILE A 582 -16.36 26.65 -0.94
CA ILE A 582 -17.12 26.59 0.32
C ILE A 582 -17.93 25.28 0.43
N SER A 583 -18.44 24.77 -0.69
CA SER A 583 -19.18 23.50 -0.72
C SER A 583 -18.31 22.24 -0.56
N SER A 584 -16.99 22.37 -0.50
CA SER A 584 -16.09 21.23 -0.33
C SER A 584 -16.28 20.58 1.04
N PRO A 585 -16.39 19.24 1.15
CA PRO A 585 -16.48 18.54 2.44
C PRO A 585 -15.28 18.77 3.37
N THR A 586 -14.16 19.21 2.80
CA THR A 586 -12.90 19.53 3.51
C THR A 586 -12.74 21.01 3.82
N PHE A 587 -13.74 21.85 3.48
CA PHE A 587 -13.69 23.27 3.77
C PHE A 587 -13.92 23.51 5.26
N GLU A 588 -12.90 24.02 5.93
CA GLU A 588 -13.02 24.59 7.27
C GLU A 588 -12.95 26.11 7.16
N PRO A 589 -13.86 26.85 7.83
CA PRO A 589 -13.76 28.31 7.92
C PRO A 589 -12.38 28.67 8.43
N MET A 590 -11.71 29.59 7.75
CA MET A 590 -10.32 29.88 8.04
C MET A 590 -10.22 30.59 9.41
N ARG A 591 -9.66 29.88 10.40
CA ARG A 591 -9.41 30.34 11.77
C ARG A 591 -7.93 30.63 11.94
N LEU A 592 -7.45 31.77 11.46
CA LEU A 592 -6.04 32.14 11.61
C LEU A 592 -5.81 32.69 13.03
N PHE A 593 -5.29 31.81 13.90
CA PHE A 593 -4.80 32.03 15.26
C PHE A 593 -5.83 32.42 16.32
#